data_AF-A0A3M1DXW7-F1
#
_entry.id   AF-A0A3M1DXW7-F1
#
_cell.length_a   1.000
_cell.length_b   1.000
_cell.length_c   1.000
_cell.angle_alpha   90.00
_cell.angle_beta   90.00
_cell.angle_gamma   90.00
#
_symmetry.space_group_name_H-M   'P 1'
#
loop_
_entity.id
_entity.type
_entity.pdbx_description
1 polymer ?
#
loop_
_entity_poly.entity_id
_entity_poly.type
_entity_poly.pdbx_seq_one_letter_code
_entity_poly.pdbx_strand_id
1 'polypeptide(L)' 'MGKYDTSKIRNLGIVGQGDAGKTSLTEAMLFNTGMTDRLGKVDDGSSNMDFEPEEVKRRITISS' A
#
# COMPACT_ATOMS: atom_id res chain seq x y z
N MET A 1 6.42 -3.78 23.64
CA MET A 1 6.97 -3.17 22.42
C MET A 1 8.14 -4.04 21.95
N GLY A 2 8.11 -4.59 20.73
CA GLY A 2 9.22 -5.39 20.21
C GLY A 2 10.49 -4.55 20.06
N LYS A 3 11.65 -5.06 20.51
CA LYS A 3 12.94 -4.41 20.24
C LYS A 3 13.34 -4.74 18.81
N TYR A 4 13.18 -3.78 17.91
CA TYR A 4 13.69 -3.89 16.53
C TYR A 4 15.11 -3.35 16.46
N ASP A 5 16.01 -4.11 15.86
CA ASP A 5 17.35 -3.65 15.54
C ASP A 5 17.26 -2.57 14.46
N THR A 6 17.81 -1.38 14.74
CA THR A 6 17.77 -0.24 13.82
C THR A 6 18.42 -0.56 12.48
N SER A 7 19.42 -1.46 12.45
CA SER A 7 20.07 -1.91 11.21
C SER A 7 19.14 -2.71 10.28
N LYS A 8 18.03 -3.24 10.81
CA LYS A 8 17.04 -4.03 10.06
C LYS A 8 15.84 -3.21 9.61
N ILE A 9 15.70 -1.96 10.05
CA ILE A 9 14.62 -1.06 9.64
C ILE A 9 14.92 -0.50 8.25
N ARG A 10 13.92 -0.53 7.36
CA ARG A 10 13.99 0.07 6.03
C ARG A 10 12.90 1.12 5.89
N ASN A 11 13.31 2.38 5.72
CA ASN A 11 12.42 3.47 5.37
C ASN A 11 12.35 3.55 3.85
N LEU A 12 11.16 3.39 3.27
CA LEU A 12 10.92 3.41 1.83
C LEU A 12 9.79 4.39 1.51
N GLY A 13 9.94 5.14 0.43
CA GLY A 13 8.87 5.92 -0.19
C GLY A 13 8.66 5.46 -1.64
N ILE A 14 7.41 5.31 -2.05
CA ILE A 14 7.04 4.90 -3.41
C ILE A 14 6.44 6.12 -4.12
N VAL A 15 7.12 6.62 -5.15
CA VAL A 15 6.77 7.86 -5.85
C VAL A 15 6.73 7.62 -7.35
N GLY A 16 5.84 8.31 -8.05
CA GLY A 16 5.59 8.14 -9.48
C GLY A 16 4.30 8.85 -9.92
N GLN A 17 4.13 9.00 -11.24
CA GLN A 17 2.94 9.63 -11.85
C GLN A 17 1.64 8.86 -11.55
N GLY A 18 0.49 9.49 -11.81
CA GLY A 18 -0.83 8.83 -11.72
C GLY A 18 -0.84 7.50 -12.49
N ASP A 19 -1.53 6.51 -11.94
CA ASP A 19 -1.68 5.17 -12.53
C ASP A 19 -0.39 4.36 -12.77
N ALA A 20 0.77 4.82 -12.28
CA ALA A 20 2.04 4.09 -12.37
C ALA A 20 2.10 2.79 -11.52
N GLY A 21 1.00 2.41 -10.86
CA GLY A 21 0.93 1.18 -10.06
C GLY A 21 1.54 1.27 -8.66
N LYS A 22 1.75 2.48 -8.12
CA LYS A 22 2.33 2.70 -6.78
C LYS A 22 1.56 1.96 -5.69
N THR A 23 0.25 2.17 -5.65
CA THR A 23 -0.65 1.56 -4.66
C THR A 23 -0.65 0.05 -4.78
N SER A 24 -0.74 -0.48 -6.00
CA SER A 24 -0.67 -1.92 -6.28
C SER A 24 0.66 -2.55 -5.85
N LEU A 25 1.78 -1.83 -6.01
CA LEU A 25 3.09 -2.29 -5.55
C LEU A 25 3.15 -2.35 -4.02
N THR A 26 2.60 -1.36 -3.33
CA THR A 26 2.52 -1.35 -1.87
C THR A 26 1.67 -2.53 -1.36
N GLU A 27 0.51 -2.79 -1.97
CA GLU A 27 -0.32 -3.95 -1.64
C GLU A 27 0.44 -5.27 -1.81
N ALA A 28 1.23 -5.40 -2.89
CA ALA A 28 2.07 -6.58 -3.10
C ALA A 28 3.17 -6.73 -2.03
N MET A 29 3.76 -5.63 -1.56
CA MET A 29 4.72 -5.66 -0.45
C MET A 29 4.07 -6.10 0.86
N LEU A 30 2.86 -5.60 1.18
CA LEU A 30 2.13 -6.00 2.37
C LEU A 30 1.78 -7.49 2.34
N PHE A 31 1.29 -8.00 1.21
CA PHE A 31 0.99 -9.41 1.05
C PHE A 31 2.26 -10.28 1.14
N ASN A 32 3.33 -9.91 0.45
CA ASN A 32 4.56 -10.70 0.41
C ASN A 32 5.33 -10.70 1.74
N THR A 33 5.13 -9.68 2.58
CA THR A 33 5.69 -9.64 3.95
C THR A 33 4.82 -10.38 4.98
N GLY A 34 3.64 -10.89 4.57
CA GLY A 34 2.68 -11.53 5.47
C GLY A 34 1.95 -10.55 6.39
N MET A 35 1.98 -9.25 6.08
CA MET A 35 1.20 -8.24 6.81
C MET A 35 -0.29 -8.33 6.50
N THR A 36 -0.64 -8.81 5.30
CA THR A 36 -2.02 -9.06 4.88
C THR A 36 -2.18 -10.47 4.35
N ASP A 37 -3.32 -11.11 4.64
CA ASP A 37 -3.63 -12.48 4.18
C ASP A 37 -4.12 -12.53 2.72
N ARG A 38 -4.44 -11.37 2.15
CA ARG A 38 -4.92 -11.22 0.77
C ARG A 38 -4.15 -10.13 0.05
N LEU A 39 -3.99 -10.33 -1.26
CA LEU A 39 -3.49 -9.30 -2.16
C LEU A 39 -4.61 -8.31 -2.48
N GLY A 40 -4.54 -7.11 -1.93
CA GLY A 40 -5.49 -6.03 -2.23
C GLY A 40 -5.31 -5.49 -3.65
N LYS A 41 -6.41 -5.03 -4.25
CA LYS A 41 -6.44 -4.45 -5.59
C LYS A 41 -7.28 -3.18 -5.61
N VAL A 42 -6.72 -2.13 -6.20
CA VAL A 42 -7.37 -0.82 -6.38
C VAL A 42 -8.60 -0.94 -7.29
N ASP A 43 -8.50 -1.69 -8.38
CA ASP A 43 -9.60 -1.86 -9.35
C ASP A 43 -10.86 -2.49 -8.72
N ASP A 44 -10.65 -3.41 -7.78
CA ASP A 44 -11.69 -4.13 -7.06
C ASP A 44 -12.14 -3.39 -5.78
N GLY A 45 -11.56 -2.21 -5.50
CA GLY A 45 -11.83 -1.44 -4.27
C GLY A 45 -11.45 -2.20 -2.99
N SER A 46 -10.52 -3.15 -3.08
CA SER A 46 -10.10 -4.03 -1.99
C SER A 46 -8.72 -3.69 -1.42
N SER A 47 -8.10 -2.63 -1.96
CA SER A 47 -6.85 -2.02 -1.50
C SER A 47 -6.94 -1.68 -0.01
N ASN A 48 -5.91 -2.03 0.75
CA ASN A 48 -5.74 -1.61 2.14
C ASN A 48 -5.14 -0.20 2.24
N MET A 49 -4.58 0.32 1.14
CA MET A 49 -3.99 1.66 1.05
C MET A 49 -4.99 2.78 0.74
N ASP A 50 -6.19 2.45 0.26
CA ASP A 50 -7.25 3.44 -0.03
C ASP A 50 -8.22 3.50 1.16
N PHE A 51 -8.03 4.48 2.04
CA PHE A 51 -8.78 4.60 3.30
C PHE A 51 -10.01 5.47 3.16
N GLU A 52 -9.99 6.42 2.24
CA GLU A 52 -11.11 7.32 2.03
C GLU A 52 -12.11 6.74 1.02
N PRO A 53 -13.43 6.88 1.26
CA PRO A 53 -14.44 6.43 0.31
C PRO A 53 -14.28 7.04 -1.08
N GLU A 54 -13.71 8.24 -1.17
CA GLU A 54 -13.46 8.92 -2.42
C GLU A 54 -12.30 8.28 -3.22
N GLU A 55 -11.27 7.77 -2.54
CA GLU A 55 -10.16 7.04 -3.15
C GLU A 55 -10.66 5.75 -3.79
N VAL A 56 -11.46 4.98 -3.05
CA VAL A 56 -12.11 3.75 -3.55
C VAL A 56 -13.04 4.05 -4.73
N LYS A 57 -13.84 5.13 -4.63
CA LYS A 57 -14.79 5.51 -5.68
C LYS A 57 -14.08 5.94 -6.97
N ARG A 58 -12.98 6.68 -6.85
CA ARG A 58 -12.23 7.21 -7.99
C ARG A 58 -11.14 6.26 -8.47
N ARG A 59 -10.83 5.20 -7.72
CA ARG A 59 -9.73 4.26 -7.97
C ARG A 59 -8.36 4.95 -8.07
N ILE A 60 -8.20 6.06 -7.37
CA ILE A 60 -6.94 6.80 -7.27
C ILE A 60 -6.70 7.12 -5.80
N THR A 61 -5.45 6.99 -5.39
CA THR A 61 -5.00 7.42 -4.06
C THR A 61 -4.83 8.95 -4.07
N ILE A 62 -5.44 9.64 -3.10
CA ILE A 62 -5.50 11.11 -3.02
C ILE A 62 -4.68 11.59 -1.82
N SER A 63 -4.72 10.85 -0.72
CA SER A 63 -3.98 11.12 0.51
C SER A 63 -2.74 10.21 0.60
N SER A 64 -1.63 10.70 1.15
CA SER A 64 -0.35 9.96 1.28
C SER A 64 0.35 10.27 2.59
#